data_AF-A0A351Z6S5-F1
#
_entry.id   AF-A0A351Z6S5-F1
#
_cell.length_a   1.000
_cell.length_b   1.000
_cell.length_c   1.000
_cell.angle_alpha   90.00
_cell.angle_beta   90.00
_cell.angle_gamma   90.00
#
_symmetry.space_group_name_H-M   'P 1'
#
loop_
_entity.id
_entity.type
_entity.pdbx_description
1 polymer ?
#
loop_
_entity_poly.entity_id
_entity_poly.type
_entity_poly.pdbx_seq_one_letter_code
_entity_poly.pdbx_strand_id
1 'polypeptide(L)'
;MARIDEFLKRAIPAHQKKASAHLGDRTKYAGASDIAGCSRKAVLGKLSSVEHTIKQMLVFDRGHAAQAMFRDYFLAGGATFEEEVEIAHPQHDIICHIDFLFRGKKRLHVVEMKSTDGIPEEPY
;
A
#
# COMPACT_ATOMS: atom_id res chain seq x y z
N MET A 1 -0.03 18.58 26.53
CA MET A 1 -0.67 17.61 25.60
C MET A 1 -1.38 18.29 24.42
N ALA A 2 -2.03 19.46 24.56
CA ALA A 2 -2.69 20.13 23.43
C ALA A 2 -1.76 20.43 22.23
N ARG A 3 -0.53 20.91 22.48
CA ARG A 3 0.44 21.23 21.42
C ARG A 3 0.94 20.02 20.62
N ILE A 4 1.00 18.83 21.22
CA ILE A 4 1.46 17.63 20.49
C ILE A 4 0.33 17.06 19.63
N ASP A 5 -0.91 17.09 20.12
CA ASP A 5 -2.08 16.68 19.36
C ASP A 5 -2.29 17.55 18.11
N GLU A 6 -2.23 18.87 18.25
CA GLU A 6 -2.29 19.81 17.12
C GLU A 6 -1.16 19.57 16.11
N PHE A 7 0.06 19.32 16.60
CA PHE A 7 1.19 19.00 15.75
C PHE A 7 0.94 17.72 14.95
N LEU A 8 0.50 16.63 15.60
CA LEU A 8 0.25 15.34 14.96
C LEU A 8 -0.91 15.39 13.96
N LYS A 9 -1.99 16.12 14.27
CA LYS A 9 -3.11 16.36 13.34
C LYS A 9 -2.68 16.96 12.01
N ARG A 10 -1.61 17.77 12.01
CA ARG A 10 -1.01 18.31 10.78
C ARG A 10 0.05 17.39 10.19
N ALA A 11 0.89 16.80 11.03
CA ALA A 11 2.06 16.04 10.59
C ALA A 11 1.68 14.72 9.90
N ILE A 12 0.67 13.99 10.42
CA ILE A 12 0.27 12.68 9.88
C ILE A 12 -0.25 12.80 8.43
N PRO A 13 -1.21 13.68 8.09
CA PRO A 13 -1.63 13.85 6.70
C PRO A 13 -0.49 14.28 5.77
N ALA A 14 0.41 15.14 6.25
CA ALA A 14 1.55 15.60 5.47
C ALA A 14 2.57 14.48 5.21
N HIS A 15 2.77 13.58 6.17
CA HIS A 15 3.60 12.38 6.01
C HIS A 15 2.98 11.43 4.98
N GLN A 16 1.69 11.11 5.14
CA GLN A 16 0.99 10.18 4.24
C GLN A 16 1.00 10.67 2.79
N LYS A 17 0.78 11.98 2.55
CA LYS A 17 0.85 12.56 1.21
C LYS A 17 2.20 12.35 0.53
N LYS A 18 3.30 12.37 1.31
CA LYS A 18 4.64 12.09 0.80
C LYS A 18 4.85 10.58 0.58
N ALA A 19 4.44 9.76 1.54
CA ALA A 19 4.59 8.30 1.48
C ALA A 19 3.87 7.72 0.25
N SER A 20 2.66 8.18 -0.05
CA SER A 20 1.85 7.69 -1.18
C SER A 20 2.12 8.41 -2.51
N ALA A 21 3.07 9.34 -2.59
CA ALA A 21 3.30 10.15 -3.78
C ALA A 21 3.71 9.32 -5.01
N HIS A 22 4.39 8.20 -4.79
CA HIS A 22 4.83 7.28 -5.84
C HIS A 22 3.66 6.62 -6.59
N LEU A 23 2.47 6.55 -5.99
CA LEU A 23 1.28 5.93 -6.59
C LEU A 23 0.60 6.80 -7.65
N GLY A 24 1.06 8.04 -7.84
CA GLY A 24 0.48 8.97 -8.81
C GLY A 24 -0.99 9.30 -8.54
N ASP A 25 -1.72 9.59 -9.61
CA ASP A 25 -3.14 9.96 -9.55
C ASP A 25 -4.03 8.71 -9.60
N ARG A 26 -4.35 8.18 -8.41
CA ARG A 26 -5.17 6.96 -8.24
C ARG A 26 -6.62 7.07 -8.73
N THR A 27 -7.08 8.26 -9.12
CA THR A 27 -8.41 8.44 -9.75
C THR A 27 -8.42 8.01 -11.21
N LYS A 28 -7.26 7.93 -11.86
CA LYS A 28 -7.12 7.69 -13.31
C LYS A 28 -6.91 6.24 -13.71
N TYR A 29 -6.69 5.34 -12.76
CA TYR A 29 -6.44 3.92 -13.04
C TYR A 29 -7.07 3.03 -11.98
N ALA A 30 -7.33 1.76 -12.29
CA ALA A 30 -7.72 0.74 -11.31
C ALA A 30 -6.48 0.03 -10.74
N GLY A 31 -6.34 0.03 -9.41
CA GLY A 31 -5.28 -0.70 -8.72
C GLY A 31 -5.63 -2.19 -8.54
N ALA A 32 -4.63 -3.05 -8.31
CA ALA A 32 -4.86 -4.44 -7.94
C ALA A 32 -5.78 -4.59 -6.71
N SER A 33 -5.61 -3.72 -5.70
CA SER A 33 -6.47 -3.66 -4.51
C SER A 33 -7.91 -3.24 -4.81
N ASP A 34 -8.14 -2.47 -5.87
CA ASP A 34 -9.49 -2.07 -6.31
C ASP A 34 -10.23 -3.24 -6.94
N ILE A 35 -9.50 -4.08 -7.69
CA ILE A 35 -10.04 -5.27 -8.38
C ILE A 35 -10.37 -6.39 -7.40
N ALA A 36 -9.48 -6.67 -6.44
CA ALA A 36 -9.68 -7.72 -5.44
C ALA A 36 -10.72 -7.34 -4.37
N GLY A 37 -11.01 -6.05 -4.22
CA GLY A 37 -11.93 -5.52 -3.23
C GLY A 37 -13.39 -5.43 -3.70
N CYS A 38 -14.18 -4.65 -2.96
CA CYS A 38 -15.55 -4.34 -3.35
C CYS A 38 -15.57 -3.37 -4.55
N SER A 39 -16.05 -3.83 -5.70
CA SER A 39 -16.14 -3.04 -6.95
C SER A 39 -16.91 -1.73 -6.77
N ARG A 40 -18.04 -1.75 -6.05
CA ARG A 40 -18.82 -0.54 -5.73
C ARG A 40 -18.00 0.47 -4.94
N LYS A 41 -17.25 0.02 -3.93
CA LYS A 41 -16.37 0.88 -3.12
C LYS A 41 -15.26 1.48 -3.97
N ALA A 42 -14.63 0.68 -4.83
CA ALA A 42 -13.58 1.13 -5.74
C ALA A 42 -14.08 2.22 -6.69
N VAL A 43 -15.23 2.01 -7.35
CA VAL A 43 -15.83 3.00 -8.27
C VAL A 43 -16.18 4.29 -7.53
N LEU A 44 -16.90 4.20 -6.40
CA LEU A 44 -17.28 5.39 -5.64
C LEU A 44 -16.06 6.17 -5.12
N GLY A 45 -15.01 5.46 -4.68
CA GLY A 45 -13.79 6.08 -4.20
C GLY A 45 -12.99 6.81 -5.27
N LYS A 46 -13.17 6.46 -6.55
CA LYS A 46 -12.56 7.18 -7.68
C LYS A 46 -13.37 8.39 -8.13
N LEU A 47 -14.70 8.30 -8.04
CA LEU A 47 -15.62 9.37 -8.45
C LEU A 47 -15.82 10.44 -7.39
N SER A 48 -15.48 10.16 -6.12
CA SER A 48 -15.67 11.06 -4.99
C SER A 48 -14.33 11.33 -4.29
N SER A 49 -14.16 12.54 -3.76
CA SER A 49 -13.01 12.84 -2.88
C SER A 49 -13.14 12.07 -1.58
N VAL A 50 -12.36 11.00 -1.40
CA VAL A 50 -12.31 10.25 -0.15
C VAL A 50 -11.30 10.91 0.78
N GLU A 51 -11.77 11.54 1.84
CA GLU A 51 -10.90 11.97 2.94
C GLU A 51 -10.66 10.80 3.91
N HIS A 52 -9.40 10.54 4.22
CA HIS A 52 -9.03 9.56 5.22
C HIS A 52 -9.02 10.19 6.61
N THR A 53 -9.56 9.48 7.60
CA THR A 53 -9.42 9.87 9.00
C THR A 53 -7.98 9.64 9.48
N ILE A 54 -7.50 10.38 10.48
CA ILE A 54 -6.17 10.13 11.09
C ILE A 54 -6.00 8.67 11.50
N LYS A 55 -7.05 8.04 12.05
CA LYS A 55 -7.03 6.62 12.42
C LYS A 55 -6.73 5.73 11.21
N GLN A 56 -7.35 5.98 10.07
CA GLN A 56 -7.07 5.23 8.83
C GLN A 56 -5.65 5.51 8.32
N MET A 57 -5.19 6.76 8.38
CA MET A 57 -3.81 7.12 7.99
C MET A 57 -2.77 6.35 8.81
N LEU A 58 -2.97 6.25 10.13
CA LEU A 58 -2.09 5.47 11.02
C LEU A 58 -2.09 3.97 10.69
N VAL A 59 -3.22 3.42 10.23
CA VAL A 59 -3.27 2.01 9.76
C VAL A 59 -2.42 1.83 8.51
N PHE A 60 -2.46 2.79 7.58
CA PHE A 60 -1.60 2.74 6.37
C PHE A 60 -0.12 2.88 6.74
N ASP A 61 0.23 3.83 7.61
CA ASP A 61 1.60 4.00 8.11
C ASP A 61 2.12 2.73 8.79
N ARG A 62 1.27 2.03 9.55
CA ARG A 62 1.62 0.72 10.13
C ARG A 62 1.92 -0.32 9.06
N GLY A 63 1.16 -0.33 7.96
CA GLY A 63 1.41 -1.19 6.80
C GLY A 63 2.79 -0.91 6.17
N HIS A 64 3.10 0.35 5.91
CA HIS A 64 4.40 0.76 5.37
C HIS A 64 5.56 0.41 6.30
N ALA A 65 5.40 0.63 7.62
CA ALA A 65 6.40 0.24 8.61
C ALA A 65 6.64 -1.28 8.62
N ALA A 66 5.58 -2.08 8.48
CA ALA A 66 5.71 -3.53 8.38
C ALA A 66 6.45 -3.97 7.11
N GLN A 67 6.13 -3.37 5.95
CA GLN A 67 6.86 -3.64 4.71
C GLN A 67 8.34 -3.29 4.84
N ALA A 68 8.68 -2.10 5.36
CA ALA A 68 10.07 -1.69 5.59
C ALA A 68 10.82 -2.64 6.54
N MET A 69 10.16 -3.15 7.57
CA MET A 69 10.74 -4.15 8.46
C MET A 69 11.06 -5.46 7.73
N PHE A 70 10.16 -5.95 6.87
CA PHE A 70 10.40 -7.18 6.09
C PHE A 70 11.48 -7.02 5.03
N ARG A 71 11.57 -5.85 4.40
CA ARG A 71 12.71 -5.47 3.56
C ARG A 71 14.02 -5.68 4.31
N ASP A 72 14.13 -5.14 5.53
CA ASP A 72 15.36 -5.25 6.32
C ASP A 72 15.67 -6.72 6.69
N TYR A 73 14.65 -7.54 6.96
CA TYR A 73 14.84 -8.98 7.17
C TYR A 73 15.32 -9.71 5.92
N PHE A 74 14.76 -9.41 4.74
CA PHE A 74 15.21 -10.00 3.48
C PHE A 74 16.67 -9.62 3.17
N LEU A 75 17.04 -8.35 3.38
CA LEU A 75 18.41 -7.88 3.21
C LEU A 75 19.37 -8.56 4.19
N ALA A 76 19.00 -8.65 5.47
CA ALA A 76 19.80 -9.33 6.49
C ALA A 76 19.97 -10.84 6.19
N GLY A 77 18.96 -11.47 5.58
CA GLY A 77 19.02 -12.84 5.07
C GLY A 77 19.81 -13.02 3.77
N GLY A 78 20.38 -11.94 3.21
CA GLY A 78 21.17 -11.98 1.98
C GLY A 78 20.35 -12.13 0.70
N ALA A 79 19.05 -11.83 0.73
CA ALA A 79 18.21 -11.90 -0.45
C ALA A 79 18.42 -10.68 -1.37
N THR A 80 18.15 -10.86 -2.66
CA THR A 80 18.09 -9.79 -3.67
C THR A 80 16.68 -9.71 -4.24
N PHE A 81 16.10 -8.52 -4.26
CA PHE A 81 14.72 -8.27 -4.67
C PHE A 81 14.56 -6.84 -5.19
N GLU A 82 13.46 -6.61 -5.90
CA GLU A 82 12.98 -5.28 -6.27
C GLU A 82 11.78 -4.93 -5.37
N GLU A 83 11.73 -3.67 -4.91
CA GLU A 83 10.66 -3.14 -4.06
C GLU A 83 9.70 -2.27 -4.86
N GLU A 84 8.43 -2.25 -4.48
CA GLU A 84 7.40 -1.36 -5.03
C GLU A 84 7.34 -1.36 -6.57
N VAL A 85 7.47 -2.54 -7.18
CA VAL A 85 7.53 -2.69 -8.64
C VAL A 85 6.18 -2.34 -9.25
N GLU A 86 6.16 -1.28 -10.05
CA GLU A 86 4.99 -0.87 -10.81
C GLU A 86 4.88 -1.67 -12.13
N ILE A 87 3.71 -2.20 -12.40
CA ILE A 87 3.36 -2.86 -13.66
C ILE A 87 2.04 -2.29 -14.17
N ALA A 88 2.05 -1.77 -15.39
CA ALA A 88 0.86 -1.30 -16.09
C ALA A 88 0.32 -2.36 -17.05
N HIS A 89 -1.01 -2.49 -17.14
CA HIS A 89 -1.65 -3.33 -18.13
C HIS A 89 -1.46 -2.73 -19.53
N PRO A 90 -1.13 -3.53 -20.57
CA PRO A 90 -0.72 -2.98 -21.86
C PRO A 90 -1.84 -2.27 -22.65
N GLN A 91 -3.11 -2.53 -22.33
CA GLN A 91 -4.26 -1.98 -23.08
C GLN A 91 -5.27 -1.21 -22.21
N HIS A 92 -5.14 -1.24 -20.88
CA HIS A 92 -6.15 -0.70 -19.97
C HIS A 92 -5.47 0.09 -18.87
N ASP A 93 -6.17 1.08 -18.32
CA ASP A 93 -5.70 1.89 -17.20
C ASP A 93 -5.76 1.11 -15.89
N ILE A 94 -4.95 0.05 -15.81
CA ILE A 94 -4.81 -0.84 -14.66
C ILE A 94 -3.34 -0.84 -14.27
N ILE A 95 -3.05 -0.53 -13.02
CA ILE A 95 -1.70 -0.51 -12.47
C ILE A 95 -1.64 -1.43 -11.24
N CYS A 96 -0.60 -2.24 -11.18
CA CYS A 96 -0.29 -3.07 -10.02
C CYS A 96 1.03 -2.59 -9.42
N HIS A 97 1.05 -2.37 -8.11
CA HIS A 97 2.28 -2.15 -7.36
C HIS A 97 2.55 -3.42 -6.56
N ILE A 98 3.68 -4.06 -6.83
CA ILE A 98 4.11 -5.27 -6.13
C ILE A 98 5.06 -4.85 -5.01
N ASP A 99 4.75 -5.23 -3.77
CA ASP A 99 5.59 -4.87 -2.62
C ASP A 99 7.03 -5.40 -2.78
N PHE A 100 7.19 -6.70 -3.07
CA PHE A 100 8.49 -7.31 -3.35
C PHE A 100 8.45 -8.30 -4.53
N LEU A 101 9.39 -8.15 -5.46
CA LEU A 101 9.61 -9.06 -6.57
C LEU A 101 10.99 -9.71 -6.47
N PHE A 102 11.03 -11.04 -6.38
CA PHE A 102 12.26 -11.82 -6.41
C PHE A 102 12.39 -12.51 -7.77
N ARG A 103 13.52 -12.28 -8.44
CA ARG A 103 13.84 -12.92 -9.73
C ARG A 103 14.73 -14.14 -9.54
N GLY A 104 14.15 -15.32 -9.67
CA GLY A 104 14.89 -16.57 -9.82
C GLY A 104 15.25 -16.84 -11.28
N LYS A 105 16.09 -17.86 -11.53
CA LYS A 105 16.53 -18.23 -12.88
C LYS A 105 15.40 -18.67 -13.82
N LYS A 106 14.33 -19.26 -13.27
CA LYS A 106 13.20 -19.82 -14.05
C LYS A 106 11.83 -19.36 -13.54
N ARG A 107 11.80 -18.56 -12.48
CA ARG A 107 10.58 -18.22 -11.75
C ARG A 107 10.68 -16.81 -11.17
N LEU A 108 9.54 -16.14 -11.13
CA LEU A 108 9.35 -14.92 -10.37
C LEU A 108 8.58 -15.28 -9.10
N HIS A 109 9.01 -14.75 -7.96
CA HIS A 109 8.27 -14.84 -6.71
C HIS A 109 7.80 -13.45 -6.32
N VAL A 110 6.49 -13.31 -6.20
CA VAL A 110 5.83 -12.08 -5.77
C VAL A 110 5.47 -12.24 -4.30
N VAL A 111 5.82 -11.27 -3.48
CA VAL A 111 5.42 -11.21 -2.08
C VAL A 111 4.63 -9.93 -1.88
N GLU A 112 3.37 -10.08 -1.49
CA GLU A 112 2.49 -9.01 -1.05
C GLU A 112 2.46 -9.02 0.48
N MET A 113 2.75 -7.89 1.11
CA MET A 113 2.77 -7.76 2.55
C MET A 113 1.44 -7.22 3.08
N LYS A 114 1.02 -7.76 4.22
CA LYS A 114 -0.18 -7.31 4.94
C LYS A 114 0.13 -7.23 6.43
N SER A 115 -0.12 -6.05 7.01
CA SER A 115 -0.15 -5.85 8.45
C SER A 115 -1.60 -5.89 8.93
N THR A 116 -2.03 -7.05 9.43
CA THR A 116 -3.37 -7.23 10.01
C THR A 116 -3.26 -7.46 11.51
N ASP A 117 -4.36 -7.26 12.24
CA ASP A 117 -4.42 -7.53 13.68
C ASP A 117 -4.53 -9.05 13.98
N GLY A 118 -4.50 -9.88 12.95
CA GLY A 118 -4.61 -11.35 13.00
C GLY A 118 -5.08 -11.93 11.68
N ILE A 119 -5.06 -13.27 11.58
CA ILE A 119 -5.78 -14.01 10.54
C ILE A 119 -7.17 -14.30 11.13
N PRO A 120 -8.27 -13.91 10.46
CA PRO A 120 -9.61 -14.20 10.99
C PRO A 120 -9.83 -15.72 11.04
N GLU A 121 -10.51 -16.19 12.10
CA GLU A 121 -10.80 -17.63 12.29
C GLU A 121 -11.78 -18.17 11.24
N GLU A 122 -12.64 -17.31 10.70
CA GLU A 122 -13.58 -17.63 9.62
C GLU A 122 -13.51 -16.61 8.47
N PRO A 123 -13.76 -17.03 7.22
CA PRO A 123 -13.85 -16.12 6.07
C PRO A 123 -15.01 -15.13 6.22
N TYR A 124 -14.85 -13.92 5.67
CA TYR A 124 -15.87 -12.87 5.59
C TYR A 124 -16.63 -12.88 4.26
#